data_AF-A0A952NP58-F1
#
_entry.id   AF-A0A952NP58-F1
#
_cell.length_a   1.000
_cell.length_b   1.000
_cell.length_c   1.000
_cell.angle_alpha   90.00
_cell.angle_beta   90.00
_cell.angle_gamma   90.00
#
_symmetry.space_group_name_H-M   'P 1'
#
loop_
_entity.id
_entity.type
_entity.pdbx_description
1 polymer ?
#
loop_
_entity_poly.entity_id
_entity_poly.type
_entity_poly.pdbx_seq_one_letter_code
_entity_poly.pdbx_strand_id
1 'polypeptide(L)'
;MKIGTKTLALMLALTSALSMGCQGGGSEDLEVKTRGSEFILIDGTGKSCKQLVVDQSAADDVPAIKMVIGQVFMNWKGKSPLQLEYMRIRLQGSGLSGGVFSKTFAGEELSYMFIGAAGTVTYPANVGEITSESTCAVMVGGLSMTDKTKDAYGQGSVLIYATTLDGDTIVPVQTETYFSWRFDGIR
;
A
#
# COMPACT_ATOMS: atom_id res chain seq x y z
N MET A 1 -54.21 -55.24 -17.02
CA MET A 1 -52.75 -55.34 -16.80
C MET A 1 -52.04 -55.03 -18.12
N LYS A 2 -51.49 -53.82 -18.26
CA LYS A 2 -50.44 -53.37 -19.19
C LYS A 2 -50.16 -51.90 -18.85
N ILE A 3 -49.04 -51.65 -18.16
CA ILE A 3 -48.55 -50.32 -17.82
C ILE A 3 -47.67 -49.88 -18.99
N GLY A 4 -48.03 -48.78 -19.64
CA GLY A 4 -47.29 -48.19 -20.75
C GLY A 4 -46.41 -47.05 -20.24
N THR A 5 -45.13 -47.34 -20.06
CA THR A 5 -44.06 -46.38 -19.73
C THR A 5 -43.69 -45.59 -20.98
N LYS A 6 -43.74 -44.25 -20.94
CA LYS A 6 -43.08 -43.40 -21.93
C LYS A 6 -42.05 -42.51 -21.26
N THR A 7 -40.83 -42.77 -21.70
CA THR A 7 -39.52 -42.24 -21.32
C THR A 7 -39.46 -40.72 -21.47
N LEU A 8 -39.16 -40.00 -20.38
CA LEU A 8 -38.60 -38.65 -20.45
C LEU A 8 -37.08 -38.79 -20.66
N ALA A 9 -36.58 -38.36 -21.80
CA ALA A 9 -35.15 -38.22 -22.05
C ALA A 9 -34.67 -36.92 -21.38
N LEU A 10 -33.96 -37.04 -20.26
CA LEU A 10 -33.24 -35.95 -19.63
C LEU A 10 -31.89 -35.82 -20.34
N MET A 11 -31.74 -34.81 -21.22
CA MET A 11 -30.44 -34.42 -21.76
C MET A 11 -29.61 -33.80 -20.65
N LEU A 12 -28.71 -34.58 -20.07
CA LEU A 12 -27.64 -34.11 -19.21
C LEU A 12 -26.55 -33.49 -20.10
N ALA A 13 -26.62 -32.18 -20.33
CA ALA A 13 -25.51 -31.44 -20.92
C ALA A 13 -24.39 -31.38 -19.87
N LEU A 14 -23.41 -32.28 -19.98
CA LEU A 14 -22.11 -32.14 -19.32
C LEU A 14 -21.39 -30.94 -19.95
N THR A 15 -21.58 -29.74 -19.41
CA THR A 15 -20.58 -28.68 -19.54
C THR A 15 -19.56 -28.90 -18.43
N SER A 16 -18.61 -29.79 -18.68
CA SER A 16 -17.35 -29.83 -17.96
C SER A 16 -16.57 -28.56 -18.31
N ALA A 17 -16.89 -27.48 -17.61
CA ALA A 17 -16.00 -26.33 -17.52
C ALA A 17 -14.75 -26.82 -16.79
N LEU A 18 -13.72 -27.16 -17.57
CA LEU A 18 -12.34 -27.18 -17.11
C LEU A 18 -11.99 -25.74 -16.73
N SER A 19 -12.34 -25.33 -15.51
CA SER A 19 -11.65 -24.22 -14.87
C SER A 19 -10.26 -24.73 -14.53
N MET A 20 -9.34 -24.68 -15.50
CA MET A 20 -7.92 -24.57 -15.19
C MET A 20 -7.79 -23.30 -14.37
N GLY A 21 -7.78 -23.45 -13.05
CA GLY A 21 -7.47 -22.36 -12.14
C GLY A 21 -6.05 -21.92 -12.43
N CYS A 22 -5.88 -20.81 -13.14
CA CYS A 22 -4.68 -20.02 -13.01
C CYS A 22 -4.65 -19.54 -11.56
N GLN A 23 -3.89 -20.23 -10.70
CA GLN A 23 -3.31 -19.61 -9.50
C GLN A 23 -2.29 -18.57 -10.00
N GLY A 24 -2.80 -17.44 -10.49
CA GLY A 24 -2.01 -16.25 -10.76
C GLY A 24 -1.83 -15.53 -9.43
N GLY A 25 -0.61 -15.07 -9.14
CA GLY A 25 -0.30 -14.32 -7.91
C GLY A 25 -1.06 -12.99 -7.91
N GLY A 26 -2.28 -13.00 -7.41
CA GLY A 26 -3.20 -11.88 -7.45
C GLY A 26 -2.95 -10.89 -6.32
N SER A 27 -3.68 -9.78 -6.36
CA SER A 27 -3.72 -8.78 -5.29
C SER A 27 -4.08 -9.37 -3.92
N GLU A 28 -4.81 -10.50 -3.89
CA GLU A 28 -5.14 -11.24 -2.67
C GLU A 28 -3.93 -11.81 -1.92
N ASP A 29 -2.80 -12.00 -2.61
CA ASP A 29 -1.58 -12.54 -2.01
C ASP A 29 -0.70 -11.43 -1.41
N LEU A 30 -1.04 -10.15 -1.64
CA LEU A 30 -0.33 -8.99 -1.10
C LEU A 30 -1.20 -8.27 -0.06
N GLU A 31 -0.75 -8.29 1.18
CA GLU A 31 -1.37 -7.54 2.27
C GLU A 31 -0.45 -6.39 2.69
N VAL A 32 -1.04 -5.21 2.94
CA VAL A 32 -0.37 -4.08 3.57
C VAL A 32 -1.09 -3.69 4.86
N LYS A 33 -0.32 -3.36 5.89
CA LYS A 33 -0.80 -2.88 7.17
C LYS A 33 0.05 -1.71 7.64
N THR A 34 -0.54 -0.80 8.39
CA THR A 34 0.19 0.22 9.14
C THR A 34 0.22 -0.15 10.62
N ARG A 35 1.23 0.31 11.36
CA ARG A 35 1.34 0.06 12.82
C ARG A 35 0.17 0.64 13.64
N GLY A 36 -0.50 1.65 13.10
CA GLY A 36 -1.64 2.31 13.74
C GLY A 36 -2.79 2.51 12.75
N SER A 37 -3.99 2.64 13.29
CA SER A 37 -5.22 2.96 12.54
C SER A 37 -5.63 4.42 12.66
N GLU A 38 -4.96 5.21 13.51
CA GLU A 38 -5.12 6.66 13.63
C GLU A 38 -3.74 7.32 13.69
N PHE A 39 -3.54 8.40 12.93
CA PHE A 39 -2.31 9.18 12.92
C PHE A 39 -2.58 10.65 13.23
N ILE A 40 -1.65 11.29 13.95
CA ILE A 40 -1.73 12.71 14.28
C ILE A 40 -0.88 13.49 13.28
N LEU A 41 -1.47 14.53 12.71
CA LEU A 41 -0.78 15.53 11.92
C LEU A 41 -0.11 16.54 12.86
N ILE A 42 1.16 16.83 12.61
CA ILE A 42 2.03 17.63 13.49
C ILE A 42 2.55 18.82 12.70
N ASP A 43 2.55 20.01 13.28
CA ASP A 43 3.27 21.16 12.71
C ASP A 43 4.76 21.03 13.03
N GLY A 44 5.61 21.08 12.01
CA GLY A 44 7.05 21.09 12.23
C GLY A 44 7.86 20.69 11.01
N THR A 45 9.14 21.06 11.03
CA THR A 45 10.12 20.65 10.02
C THR A 45 10.51 19.19 10.20
N GLY A 46 10.96 18.53 9.14
CA GLY A 46 11.33 17.11 9.19
C GLY A 46 12.17 16.71 8.01
N LYS A 47 12.76 15.52 8.10
CA LYS A 47 13.62 14.92 7.07
C LYS A 47 12.85 13.84 6.31
N SER A 48 13.12 13.65 5.03
CA SER A 48 12.66 12.44 4.32
C SER A 48 13.36 11.18 4.85
N CYS A 49 12.82 9.99 4.59
CA CYS A 49 13.47 8.74 5.02
C CYS A 49 14.88 8.58 4.42
N LYS A 50 15.05 8.89 3.12
CA LYS A 50 16.36 8.91 2.47
C LYS A 50 17.36 9.78 3.24
N GLN A 51 16.95 10.97 3.66
CA GLN A 51 17.84 11.87 4.41
C GLN A 51 18.15 11.35 5.80
N LEU A 52 17.18 10.80 6.52
CA LEU A 52 17.44 10.17 7.82
C LEU A 52 18.50 9.07 7.73
N VAL A 53 18.52 8.33 6.61
CA VAL A 53 19.47 7.24 6.39
C VAL A 53 20.82 7.74 5.88
N VAL A 54 20.84 8.69 4.93
CA VAL A 54 22.08 9.15 4.25
C VAL A 54 22.81 10.24 5.03
N ASP A 55 22.10 11.19 5.63
CA ASP A 55 22.69 12.33 6.33
C ASP A 55 21.81 12.76 7.52
N GLN A 56 22.19 12.27 8.70
CA GLN A 56 21.53 12.62 9.97
C GLN A 56 21.67 14.11 10.33
N SER A 57 22.53 14.87 9.66
CA SER A 57 22.79 16.29 9.92
C SER A 57 22.09 17.24 8.95
N ALA A 58 21.87 16.86 7.69
CA ALA A 58 21.18 17.71 6.70
C ALA A 58 19.70 17.92 7.04
N ALA A 59 19.28 19.18 7.19
CA ALA A 59 17.88 19.58 7.24
C ALA A 59 17.51 20.12 5.86
N ASP A 60 16.75 19.35 5.07
CA ASP A 60 15.87 20.00 4.12
C ASP A 60 14.58 20.26 4.86
N ASP A 61 14.26 21.53 5.04
CA ASP A 61 12.99 21.94 5.57
C ASP A 61 11.91 21.50 4.57
N VAL A 62 11.04 20.59 4.97
CA VAL A 62 9.69 20.52 4.42
C VAL A 62 8.81 21.36 5.34
N PRO A 63 8.73 22.70 5.17
CA PRO A 63 7.98 23.57 6.07
C PRO A 63 6.48 23.37 5.83
N ALA A 64 5.82 22.56 6.65
CA ALA A 64 4.38 22.37 6.61
C ALA A 64 3.88 21.54 7.81
N ILE A 65 2.56 21.30 7.83
CA ILE A 65 2.02 20.18 8.58
C ILE A 65 2.57 18.88 7.96
N LYS A 66 2.91 17.92 8.81
CA LYS A 66 3.38 16.60 8.41
C LYS A 66 2.65 15.49 9.15
N MET A 67 2.69 14.29 8.59
CA MET A 67 2.20 13.07 9.20
C MET A 67 3.34 12.08 9.38
N VAL A 68 3.42 11.41 10.53
CA VAL A 68 4.37 10.32 10.77
C VAL A 68 3.60 8.99 10.79
N ILE A 69 3.69 8.22 9.72
CA ILE A 69 3.20 6.84 9.68
C ILE A 69 4.30 5.96 10.26
N GLY A 70 4.07 5.46 11.48
CA GLY A 70 5.08 4.79 12.31
C GLY A 70 5.86 3.71 11.58
N GLN A 71 5.18 2.71 11.01
CA GLN A 71 5.74 1.62 10.20
C GLN A 71 4.68 1.11 9.23
N VAL A 72 5.12 0.74 8.03
CA VAL A 72 4.32 0.01 7.04
C VAL A 72 4.84 -1.42 6.97
N PHE A 73 3.94 -2.37 7.14
CA PHE A 73 4.20 -3.80 7.04
C PHE A 73 3.55 -4.31 5.77
N MET A 74 4.27 -5.17 5.06
CA MET A 74 3.75 -5.85 3.89
C MET A 74 3.97 -7.32 4.04
N ASN A 75 2.99 -8.10 3.59
CA ASN A 75 3.04 -9.54 3.55
C ASN A 75 2.74 -10.00 2.14
N TRP A 76 3.62 -10.81 1.56
CA TRP A 76 3.47 -11.36 0.22
C TRP A 76 3.49 -12.89 0.24
N LYS A 77 2.48 -13.51 -0.37
CA LYS A 77 2.31 -14.97 -0.45
C LYS A 77 2.28 -15.52 -1.87
N GLY A 78 2.46 -14.68 -2.88
CA GLY A 78 2.32 -15.06 -4.28
C GLY A 78 3.64 -15.41 -4.96
N LYS A 79 3.65 -15.29 -6.30
CA LYS A 79 4.81 -15.58 -7.15
C LYS A 79 5.96 -14.61 -6.90
N SER A 80 7.16 -14.96 -7.33
CA SER A 80 8.33 -14.14 -7.00
C SER A 80 9.34 -14.14 -8.15
N PRO A 81 10.14 -13.05 -8.36
CA PRO A 81 10.33 -11.87 -7.51
C PRO A 81 9.07 -11.05 -7.32
N LEU A 82 8.88 -10.46 -6.14
CA LEU A 82 7.99 -9.31 -5.97
C LEU A 82 8.87 -8.06 -6.01
N GLN A 83 8.65 -7.20 -7.01
CA GLN A 83 9.35 -5.94 -7.17
C GLN A 83 8.42 -4.78 -6.82
N LEU A 84 8.80 -3.99 -5.83
CA LEU A 84 8.03 -2.83 -5.42
C LEU A 84 8.40 -1.63 -6.29
N GLU A 85 7.37 -1.03 -6.87
CA GLU A 85 7.52 0.07 -7.80
C GLU A 85 7.24 1.41 -7.12
N TYR A 86 6.16 1.47 -6.34
CA TYR A 86 5.83 2.64 -5.55
C TYR A 86 4.93 2.35 -4.35
N MET A 87 5.01 3.24 -3.37
CA MET A 87 4.03 3.41 -2.31
C MET A 87 3.36 4.76 -2.47
N ARG A 88 2.03 4.82 -2.35
CA ARG A 88 1.28 6.07 -2.36
C ARG A 88 0.56 6.25 -1.04
N ILE A 89 0.70 7.43 -0.46
CA ILE A 89 -0.08 7.86 0.70
C ILE A 89 -1.05 8.92 0.24
N ARG A 90 -2.33 8.70 0.54
CA ARG A 90 -3.41 9.65 0.25
C ARG A 90 -4.09 10.04 1.55
N LEU A 91 -4.37 11.33 1.73
CA LEU A 91 -5.20 11.86 2.80
C LEU A 91 -6.41 12.56 2.21
N GLN A 92 -7.56 12.44 2.86
CA GLN A 92 -8.79 13.11 2.50
C GLN A 92 -9.49 13.62 3.76
N GLY A 93 -10.03 14.84 3.70
CA GLY A 93 -10.78 15.45 4.79
C GLY A 93 -10.91 16.96 4.61
N SER A 94 -11.97 17.54 5.15
CA SER A 94 -12.32 18.96 4.97
C SER A 94 -11.31 19.94 5.59
N GLY A 95 -10.47 19.47 6.51
CA GLY A 95 -9.40 20.28 7.09
C GLY A 95 -8.21 20.54 6.17
N LEU A 96 -8.00 19.71 5.14
CA LEU A 96 -6.91 19.87 4.18
C LEU A 96 -7.27 20.95 3.15
N SER A 97 -6.30 21.79 2.79
CA SER A 97 -6.46 22.73 1.67
C SER A 97 -6.67 21.93 0.37
N GLY A 98 -7.84 22.09 -0.25
CA GLY A 98 -8.24 21.30 -1.43
C GLY A 98 -8.87 19.94 -1.12
N GLY A 99 -9.05 19.58 0.17
CA GLY A 99 -9.79 18.41 0.62
C GLY A 99 -9.09 17.05 0.43
N VAL A 100 -7.99 17.02 -0.33
CA VAL A 100 -7.20 15.82 -0.61
C VAL A 100 -5.72 16.17 -0.70
N PHE A 101 -4.88 15.26 -0.22
CA PHE A 101 -3.44 15.26 -0.41
C PHE A 101 -3.01 13.89 -0.91
N SER A 102 -1.98 13.84 -1.76
CA SER A 102 -1.39 12.58 -2.24
C SER A 102 0.11 12.73 -2.45
N LYS A 103 0.88 11.77 -1.93
CA LYS A 103 2.34 11.66 -2.13
C LYS A 103 2.68 10.25 -2.57
N THR A 104 3.46 10.14 -3.63
CA THR A 104 4.01 8.87 -4.12
C THR A 104 5.50 8.82 -3.79
N PHE A 105 5.92 7.69 -3.22
CA PHE A 105 7.30 7.31 -2.94
C PHE A 105 7.71 6.24 -3.95
N ALA A 106 8.73 6.50 -4.76
CA ALA A 106 9.20 5.60 -5.81
C ALA A 106 10.72 5.70 -5.95
N GLY A 107 11.32 4.75 -6.68
CA GLY A 107 12.75 4.74 -6.96
C GLY A 107 13.61 4.75 -5.69
N GLU A 108 14.56 5.69 -5.59
CA GLU A 108 15.44 5.78 -4.43
C GLU A 108 14.71 6.03 -3.11
N GLU A 109 13.68 6.87 -3.11
CA GLU A 109 12.95 7.18 -1.87
C GLU A 109 12.26 5.93 -1.29
N LEU A 110 11.77 5.06 -2.18
CA LEU A 110 11.18 3.78 -1.82
C LEU A 110 12.24 2.78 -1.34
N SER A 111 13.40 2.71 -1.99
CA SER A 111 14.47 1.79 -1.57
C SER A 111 15.09 2.18 -0.24
N TYR A 112 15.37 3.46 0.00
CA TYR A 112 15.80 3.88 1.34
C TYR A 112 14.78 3.53 2.43
N MET A 113 13.48 3.54 2.10
CA MET A 113 12.41 3.21 3.04
C MET A 113 12.30 1.73 3.39
N PHE A 114 12.58 0.80 2.46
CA PHE A 114 12.42 -0.64 2.71
C PHE A 114 13.73 -1.40 2.85
N ILE A 115 14.81 -0.92 2.23
CA ILE A 115 16.13 -1.58 2.26
C ILE A 115 17.25 -0.71 2.85
N GLY A 116 16.99 0.58 3.11
CA GLY A 116 17.99 1.47 3.75
C GLY A 116 19.17 1.87 2.85
N ALA A 117 19.07 1.63 1.55
CA ALA A 117 20.09 1.98 0.56
C ALA A 117 19.43 2.25 -0.79
N ALA A 118 20.18 2.87 -1.73
CA ALA A 118 19.72 2.99 -3.10
C ALA A 118 19.64 1.61 -3.78
N GLY A 119 18.58 1.37 -4.54
CA GLY A 119 18.41 0.13 -5.31
C GLY A 119 16.95 -0.14 -5.65
N THR A 120 16.67 -1.39 -6.03
CA THR A 120 15.30 -1.88 -6.23
C THR A 120 14.85 -2.62 -4.97
N VAL A 121 13.62 -2.37 -4.54
CA VAL A 121 13.00 -3.14 -3.45
C VAL A 121 12.45 -4.42 -4.06
N THR A 122 13.23 -5.48 -3.96
CA THR A 122 12.89 -6.79 -4.52
C THR A 122 12.91 -7.85 -3.44
N TYR A 123 11.86 -8.66 -3.41
CA TYR A 123 11.75 -9.79 -2.52
C TYR A 123 12.02 -11.10 -3.28
N PRO A 124 12.82 -12.03 -2.73
CA PRO A 124 13.41 -13.13 -3.50
C PRO A 124 12.42 -14.22 -3.89
N ALA A 125 12.77 -14.98 -4.94
CA ALA A 125 12.05 -16.16 -5.39
C ALA A 125 12.05 -17.29 -4.35
N ASN A 126 10.95 -18.05 -4.28
CA ASN A 126 10.85 -19.32 -3.54
C ASN A 126 11.02 -19.26 -2.01
N VAL A 127 10.79 -18.10 -1.37
CA VAL A 127 10.84 -17.96 0.10
C VAL A 127 9.49 -18.16 0.79
N GLY A 128 8.40 -18.29 0.03
CA GLY A 128 7.04 -18.38 0.57
C GLY A 128 6.56 -17.01 1.07
N GLU A 129 6.13 -16.95 2.33
CA GLU A 129 5.61 -15.73 2.96
C GLU A 129 6.74 -14.73 3.21
N ILE A 130 6.67 -13.56 2.57
CA ILE A 130 7.65 -12.49 2.77
C ILE A 130 7.00 -11.38 3.56
N THR A 131 7.48 -11.18 4.78
CA THR A 131 7.13 -10.01 5.59
C THR A 131 8.23 -8.98 5.47
N SER A 132 7.86 -7.75 5.12
CA SER A 132 8.77 -6.61 5.13
C SER A 132 8.22 -5.45 5.92
N GLU A 133 9.11 -4.82 6.67
CA GLU A 133 8.85 -3.62 7.44
C GLU A 133 9.65 -2.46 6.84
N SER A 134 9.10 -1.24 6.89
CA SER A 134 9.90 -0.05 6.55
C SER A 134 11.02 0.15 7.56
N THR A 135 12.22 0.49 7.09
CA THR A 135 13.43 0.75 7.90
C THR A 135 13.31 2.02 8.75
N CYS A 136 12.35 2.89 8.42
CA CYS A 136 12.14 4.18 9.02
C CYS A 136 10.63 4.45 9.21
N ALA A 137 10.32 5.42 10.09
CA ALA A 137 9.01 6.01 10.11
C ALA A 137 8.78 6.81 8.83
N VAL A 138 7.65 6.55 8.16
CA VAL A 138 7.30 7.23 6.92
C VAL A 138 6.76 8.61 7.26
N MET A 139 7.49 9.65 6.87
CA MET A 139 7.07 11.03 7.02
C MET A 139 6.52 11.60 5.72
N VAL A 140 5.35 12.22 5.82
CA VAL A 140 4.70 12.90 4.71
C VAL A 140 4.57 14.38 5.08
N GLY A 141 5.38 15.23 4.46
CA GLY A 141 5.30 16.69 4.63
C GLY A 141 4.63 17.39 3.46
N GLY A 142 4.51 18.72 3.56
CA GLY A 142 3.85 19.56 2.56
C GLY A 142 2.32 19.58 2.70
N LEU A 143 1.77 19.15 3.84
CA LEU A 143 0.34 19.18 4.10
C LEU A 143 -0.09 20.61 4.41
N SER A 144 -1.07 21.12 3.66
CA SER A 144 -1.68 22.43 3.91
C SER A 144 -3.04 22.24 4.56
N MET A 145 -3.28 22.98 5.64
CA MET A 145 -4.57 23.02 6.34
C MET A 145 -5.33 24.28 5.94
N THR A 146 -6.65 24.17 5.78
CA THR A 146 -7.53 25.32 5.52
C THR A 146 -7.49 26.32 6.68
N ASP A 147 -7.43 25.83 7.91
CA ASP A 147 -7.30 26.64 9.13
C ASP A 147 -6.46 25.87 10.15
N LYS A 148 -5.24 26.34 10.43
CA LYS A 148 -4.32 25.67 11.37
C LYS A 148 -4.74 25.82 12.84
N THR A 149 -5.71 26.67 13.16
CA THR A 149 -6.16 26.90 14.55
C THR A 149 -7.31 25.99 14.96
N LYS A 150 -7.88 25.23 14.01
CA LYS A 150 -9.01 24.34 14.24
C LYS A 150 -8.61 22.89 14.17
N ASP A 151 -9.28 22.10 15.00
CA ASP A 151 -9.20 20.65 14.90
C ASP A 151 -9.77 20.18 13.56
N ALA A 152 -9.14 19.16 13.00
CA ALA A 152 -9.58 18.53 11.77
C ALA A 152 -9.37 17.04 11.81
N TYR A 153 -10.23 16.32 11.08
CA TYR A 153 -10.20 14.87 11.00
C TYR A 153 -10.43 14.43 9.56
N GLY A 154 -9.95 13.24 9.25
CA GLY A 154 -10.20 12.65 7.96
C GLY A 154 -9.77 11.20 7.88
N GLN A 155 -9.74 10.72 6.66
CA GLN A 155 -9.32 9.37 6.32
C GLN A 155 -8.06 9.45 5.47
N GLY A 156 -7.27 8.40 5.50
CA GLY A 156 -6.11 8.23 4.65
C GLY A 156 -5.96 6.79 4.22
N SER A 157 -5.09 6.59 3.24
CA SER A 157 -4.74 5.28 2.77
C SER A 157 -3.26 5.18 2.43
N VAL A 158 -2.72 3.97 2.57
CA VAL A 158 -1.43 3.57 2.04
C VAL A 158 -1.68 2.52 0.98
N LEU A 159 -1.34 2.83 -0.26
CA LEU A 159 -1.37 1.90 -1.38
C LEU A 159 0.06 1.45 -1.71
N ILE A 160 0.25 0.16 -1.87
CA ILE A 160 1.47 -0.43 -2.41
C ILE A 160 1.16 -0.95 -3.81
N TYR A 161 2.00 -0.59 -4.77
CA TYR A 161 1.98 -1.16 -6.11
C TYR A 161 3.32 -1.84 -6.37
N ALA A 162 3.23 -3.08 -6.82
CA ALA A 162 4.34 -3.96 -7.09
C ALA A 162 4.08 -4.74 -8.38
N THR A 163 5.11 -5.42 -8.85
CA THR A 163 5.03 -6.34 -9.97
C THR A 163 5.63 -7.69 -9.57
N THR A 164 5.11 -8.76 -10.15
CA THR A 164 5.68 -10.10 -10.03
C THR A 164 5.80 -10.77 -11.39
N LEU A 165 6.47 -11.92 -11.45
CA LEU A 165 6.63 -12.71 -12.67
C LEU A 165 5.73 -13.95 -12.63
N ASP A 166 5.02 -14.16 -13.73
CA ASP A 166 4.34 -15.41 -14.06
C ASP A 166 4.96 -15.98 -15.35
N GLY A 167 5.94 -16.86 -15.19
CA GLY A 167 6.86 -17.19 -16.29
C GLY A 167 7.64 -15.95 -16.73
N ASP A 168 7.52 -15.59 -18.01
CA ASP A 168 8.14 -14.38 -18.57
C ASP A 168 7.21 -13.14 -18.53
N THR A 169 6.01 -13.28 -17.98
CA THR A 169 5.02 -12.21 -17.96
C THR A 169 5.10 -11.40 -16.67
N ILE A 170 5.21 -10.07 -16.80
CA ILE A 170 5.10 -9.14 -15.67
C ILE A 170 3.62 -8.97 -15.31
N VAL A 171 3.27 -9.30 -14.06
CA VAL A 171 1.92 -9.20 -13.51
C VAL A 171 1.89 -8.09 -12.46
N PRO A 172 1.00 -7.09 -12.59
CA PRO A 172 0.84 -6.06 -11.57
C PRO A 172 0.11 -6.60 -10.34
N VAL A 173 0.56 -6.19 -9.16
CA VAL A 173 -0.04 -6.53 -7.88
C VAL A 173 -0.17 -5.25 -7.06
N GLN A 174 -1.33 -5.03 -6.47
CA GLN A 174 -1.52 -3.87 -5.59
C GLN A 174 -2.37 -4.21 -4.38
N THR A 175 -2.15 -3.48 -3.30
CA THR A 175 -2.92 -3.58 -2.07
C THR A 175 -3.03 -2.21 -1.42
N GLU A 176 -4.08 -1.99 -0.64
CA GLU A 176 -4.33 -0.72 0.04
C GLU A 176 -4.83 -0.98 1.46
N THR A 177 -4.36 -0.17 2.40
CA THR A 177 -4.87 -0.13 3.78
C THR A 177 -5.31 1.27 4.13
N TYR A 178 -6.25 1.39 5.06
CA TYR A 178 -6.88 2.65 5.44
C TYR A 178 -6.63 2.97 6.91
N PHE A 179 -6.58 4.27 7.19
CA PHE A 179 -6.40 4.79 8.54
C PHE A 179 -7.16 6.10 8.68
N SER A 180 -7.45 6.48 9.91
CA SER A 180 -7.94 7.82 10.25
C SER A 180 -6.76 8.75 10.50
N TRP A 181 -6.96 10.05 10.30
CA TRP A 181 -6.02 11.05 10.79
C TRP A 181 -6.75 12.15 11.54
N ARG A 182 -6.03 12.80 12.44
CA ARG A 182 -6.47 14.01 13.11
C ARG A 182 -5.38 15.06 13.15
N PHE A 183 -5.78 16.31 13.15
CA PHE A 183 -4.94 17.46 13.41
C PHE A 183 -5.57 18.20 14.58
N ASP A 184 -4.79 18.40 15.63
CA ASP A 184 -5.20 19.18 16.79
C ASP A 184 -4.74 20.63 16.52
N GLY A 185 -5.68 21.57 16.49
CA GLY A 185 -5.41 22.97 16.11
C GLY A 185 -4.33 23.62 16.98
N ILE A 186 -3.49 24.46 16.37
CA ILE A 186 -2.45 25.21 17.09
C ILE A 186 -3.13 26.31 17.91
N ARG A 187 -2.87 26.30 19.23
CA ARG A 187 -3.40 27.27 20.19
C ARG A 187 -2.39 28.34 20.54
#